data_AF-A0A8W8JHV3-F1
#
_entry.id   AF-A0A8W8JHV3-F1
#
_cell.length_a   1.000
_cell.length_b   1.000
_cell.length_c   1.000
_cell.angle_alpha   90.00
_cell.angle_beta   90.00
_cell.angle_gamma   90.00
#
_symmetry.space_group_name_H-M   'P 1'
#
loop_
_entity.id
_entity.type
_entity.pdbx_description
1 polymer ?
#
loop_
_entity_poly.entity_id
_entity_poly.type
_entity_poly.pdbx_seq_one_letter_code
_entity_poly.pdbx_strand_id
1 'polypeptide(L)'
;MLKKALKNQGIRAKVTKSGVSFEIPISGDFRGAKLSPIGVHSGKLLGNKEYIHCSASDVVLLDTEIKREKAAQQLERVRSARSRRENAEQLRKAAVERSIQSRQEEAALRRADREKELMDKLHRRSLKRQTNKKLAHLMELFDMLQ
;
A
#
# COMPACT_ATOMS: atom_id res chain seq x y z
N MET A 1 2.17 -29.23 -2.41
CA MET A 1 3.32 -28.32 -2.65
C MET A 1 4.47 -28.48 -1.65
N LEU A 2 4.22 -28.79 -0.37
CA LEU A 2 5.25 -28.93 0.69
C LEU A 2 6.34 -30.01 0.42
N LYS A 3 5.96 -31.22 -0.01
CA LYS A 3 6.93 -32.31 -0.31
C LYS A 3 7.94 -31.93 -1.40
N LYS A 4 7.53 -31.10 -2.36
CA LYS A 4 8.38 -30.62 -3.47
C LYS A 4 9.37 -29.55 -2.97
N ALA A 5 8.92 -28.66 -2.10
CA ALA A 5 9.78 -27.65 -1.45
C ALA A 5 10.85 -28.30 -0.56
N LEU A 6 10.50 -29.32 0.21
CA LEU A 6 11.45 -30.05 1.06
C LEU A 6 12.52 -30.79 0.25
N LYS A 7 12.12 -31.43 -0.86
CA LYS A 7 13.06 -32.09 -1.77
C LYS A 7 14.06 -31.09 -2.38
N ASN A 8 13.61 -29.89 -2.74
CA ASN A 8 14.48 -28.84 -3.27
C ASN A 8 15.50 -28.33 -2.24
N GLN A 9 15.20 -28.46 -0.94
CA GLN A 9 16.11 -28.13 0.15
C GLN A 9 17.00 -29.33 0.58
N GLY A 10 16.99 -30.43 -0.18
CA GLY A 10 17.75 -31.64 0.15
C GLY A 10 17.16 -32.47 1.30
N ILE A 11 15.97 -32.11 1.80
CA ILE A 11 15.32 -32.76 2.94
C ILE A 11 14.42 -33.88 2.44
N ARG A 12 14.65 -35.10 2.92
CA ARG A 12 13.88 -36.29 2.54
C ARG A 12 12.82 -36.58 3.61
N ALA A 13 11.57 -36.29 3.32
CA ALA A 13 10.45 -36.60 4.20
C ALA A 13 9.89 -38.00 3.89
N LYS A 14 9.78 -38.87 4.90
CA LYS A 14 9.12 -40.18 4.82
C LYS A 14 7.91 -40.19 5.75
N VAL A 15 6.78 -40.70 5.25
CA VAL A 15 5.59 -40.89 6.08
C VAL A 15 5.61 -42.33 6.59
N THR A 16 5.58 -42.48 7.90
CA THR A 16 5.55 -43.76 8.60
C THR A 16 4.23 -43.92 9.35
N LYS A 17 3.95 -45.14 9.84
CA LYS A 17 2.70 -45.45 10.58
C LYS A 17 2.52 -44.59 11.85
N SER A 18 3.59 -44.03 12.41
CA SER A 18 3.57 -43.18 13.61
C SER A 18 3.68 -41.67 13.32
N GLY A 19 3.78 -41.26 12.04
CA GLY A 19 3.90 -39.85 11.66
C GLY A 19 4.93 -39.59 10.56
N VAL A 20 5.28 -38.33 10.34
CA VAL A 20 6.22 -37.91 9.29
C VAL A 20 7.62 -37.74 9.88
N SER A 21 8.60 -38.48 9.36
CA SER A 21 10.02 -38.32 9.68
C SER A 21 10.75 -37.55 8.58
N PHE A 22 11.73 -36.72 8.96
CA PHE A 22 12.55 -35.94 8.03
C PHE A 22 14.02 -36.34 8.17
N GLU A 23 14.61 -36.82 7.09
CA GLU A 23 16.04 -37.15 7.00
C GLU A 23 16.76 -36.03 6.23
N ILE A 24 17.78 -35.44 6.86
CA ILE A 24 18.68 -34.46 6.21
C ILE A 24 20.05 -35.15 6.08
N PRO A 25 20.47 -35.57 4.88
CA PRO A 25 21.79 -36.15 4.70
C PRO A 25 22.85 -35.05 4.88
N ILE A 26 23.66 -35.16 5.94
CA ILE A 26 24.81 -34.30 6.15
C ILE A 26 25.93 -34.83 5.27
N SER A 27 26.14 -34.23 4.10
CA SER A 27 27.28 -34.53 3.23
C SER A 27 28.52 -33.81 3.75
N GLY A 28 29.28 -34.49 4.59
CA GLY A 28 30.62 -34.08 5.00
C GLY A 28 31.32 -35.30 5.58
N ASP A 29 32.58 -35.52 5.21
CA ASP A 29 33.43 -36.59 5.75
C ASP A 29 33.53 -36.47 7.28
N PHE A 30 32.59 -37.07 8.01
CA PHE A 30 32.69 -37.32 9.45
C PHE A 30 33.60 -38.53 9.70
N ARG A 31 34.78 -38.52 9.11
CA ARG A 31 35.87 -39.38 9.56
C ARG A 31 36.49 -38.75 10.80
N GLY A 32 36.05 -39.21 11.97
CA GLY A 32 36.96 -39.36 13.11
C GLY A 32 37.04 -38.24 14.14
N ALA A 33 36.05 -37.36 14.30
CA ALA A 33 35.98 -36.55 15.52
C ALA A 33 35.19 -37.33 16.59
N LYS A 34 35.89 -38.08 17.46
CA LYS A 34 35.30 -38.55 18.72
C LYS A 34 34.92 -37.30 19.52
N LEU A 35 33.64 -36.93 19.49
CA LEU A 35 33.12 -35.91 20.39
C LEU A 35 33.18 -36.47 21.81
N SER A 36 33.96 -35.82 22.67
CA SER A 36 34.01 -36.14 24.10
C SER A 36 32.61 -36.04 24.69
N PRO A 37 32.18 -36.98 25.55
CA PRO A 37 30.90 -36.87 26.23
C PRO A 37 30.80 -35.55 27.00
N ILE A 38 29.66 -34.88 26.86
CA ILE A 38 29.36 -33.66 27.62
C ILE A 38 29.32 -34.06 29.12
N GLY A 39 30.27 -33.54 29.90
CA GLY A 39 30.33 -33.75 31.36
C GLY A 39 31.67 -34.20 31.94
N VAL A 40 32.75 -34.31 31.16
CA VAL A 40 34.07 -34.67 31.73
C VAL A 40 34.85 -33.39 32.05
N HIS A 41 34.84 -33.00 33.32
CA HIS A 41 35.78 -32.03 33.86
C HIS A 41 37.21 -32.58 33.76
N SER A 42 37.94 -32.23 32.69
CA SER A 42 39.37 -32.47 32.65
C SER A 42 40.08 -31.34 33.39
N GLY A 43 40.26 -31.53 34.70
CA GLY A 43 41.30 -30.81 35.43
C GLY A 43 42.65 -31.15 34.81
N LYS A 44 43.27 -30.18 34.15
CA LYS A 44 44.72 -29.94 34.10
C LYS A 44 44.97 -28.63 33.36
N LEU A 45 45.10 -27.58 34.19
CA LEU A 45 45.60 -26.26 33.84
C LEU A 45 47.03 -26.36 33.28
N LEU A 46 47.25 -25.85 32.08
CA LEU A 46 48.51 -25.23 31.67
C LEU A 46 48.22 -24.36 30.43
N GLY A 47 48.31 -23.05 30.60
CA GLY A 47 48.26 -22.09 29.50
C GLY A 47 47.31 -20.92 29.77
N ASN A 48 47.90 -19.84 30.28
CA ASN A 48 47.28 -18.52 30.44
C ASN A 48 46.39 -18.12 29.25
N LYS A 49 45.08 -18.10 29.46
CA LYS A 49 44.13 -17.30 28.68
C LYS A 49 43.09 -16.78 29.65
N GLU A 50 42.95 -15.47 29.70
CA GLU A 50 41.89 -14.77 30.42
C GLU A 50 40.55 -15.35 29.96
N TYR A 51 39.93 -16.15 30.83
CA TYR A 51 38.55 -16.57 30.63
C TYR A 51 37.69 -15.36 30.93
N ILE A 52 37.21 -14.69 29.89
CA ILE A 52 36.06 -13.81 30.01
C ILE A 52 34.90 -14.71 30.43
N HIS A 53 34.60 -14.71 31.73
CA HIS A 53 33.45 -15.39 32.29
C HIS A 53 32.18 -14.67 31.82
N CYS A 54 31.64 -15.07 30.67
CA CYS A 54 30.25 -14.75 30.33
C CYS A 54 29.35 -15.65 31.18
N SER A 55 28.63 -15.05 32.13
CA SER A 55 27.66 -15.80 32.92
C SER A 55 26.49 -16.23 32.04
N ALA A 56 25.81 -17.33 32.40
CA ALA A 56 24.60 -17.75 31.69
C ALA A 56 23.53 -16.64 31.65
N SER A 57 23.55 -15.74 32.64
CA SER A 57 22.71 -14.54 32.69
C SER A 57 23.04 -13.54 31.58
N ASP A 58 24.32 -13.36 31.22
CA ASP A 58 24.74 -12.44 30.15
C ASP A 58 24.29 -12.93 28.76
N VAL A 59 24.32 -14.25 28.55
CA VAL A 59 23.84 -14.88 27.30
C VAL A 59 22.32 -14.75 27.17
N VAL A 60 21.58 -14.93 28.27
CA VAL A 60 20.12 -14.77 28.29
C VAL A 60 19.72 -13.30 28.04
N LEU A 61 20.45 -12.33 28.63
CA LEU A 61 20.21 -10.91 28.39
C LEU A 61 20.38 -10.55 26.91
N LEU A 62 21.47 -10.99 26.28
CA LEU A 62 21.74 -10.76 24.86
C LEU A 62 20.64 -11.36 23.97
N ASP A 63 20.20 -12.59 24.27
CA ASP A 63 19.09 -13.25 23.55
C ASP A 63 17.76 -12.49 23.73
N THR A 64 17.51 -11.91 24.90
CA THR A 64 16.31 -11.08 25.11
C THR A 64 16.38 -9.75 24.36
N GLU A 65 17.54 -9.12 24.26
CA GLU A 65 17.74 -7.90 23.48
C GLU A 65 17.53 -8.14 21.99
N ILE A 66 18.11 -9.21 21.45
CA ILE A 66 17.93 -9.61 20.04
C ILE A 66 16.44 -9.88 19.74
N LYS A 67 15.70 -10.51 20.67
CA LYS A 67 14.25 -10.74 20.51
C LYS A 67 13.46 -9.43 20.55
N ARG A 68 13.82 -8.48 21.43
CA ARG A 68 13.18 -7.16 21.49
C ARG A 68 13.44 -6.35 20.22
N GLU A 69 14.67 -6.37 19.71
CA GLU A 69 15.03 -5.67 18.47
C GLU A 69 14.26 -6.24 17.28
N LYS A 70 14.20 -7.57 17.15
CA LYS A 70 13.40 -8.23 16.09
C LYS A 70 11.91 -7.88 16.20
N ALA A 71 11.36 -7.81 17.42
CA ALA A 71 9.97 -7.41 17.65
C ALA A 71 9.73 -5.94 17.27
N ALA A 72 10.65 -5.03 17.62
CA ALA A 72 10.58 -3.62 17.25
C ALA A 72 10.63 -3.43 15.73
N GLN A 73 11.55 -4.10 15.04
CA GLN A 73 11.65 -4.09 13.58
C GLN A 73 10.36 -4.62 12.92
N GLN A 74 9.75 -5.67 13.49
CA GLN A 74 8.48 -6.21 12.97
C GLN A 74 7.32 -5.20 13.15
N LEU A 75 7.25 -4.51 14.29
CA LEU A 75 6.26 -3.47 14.53
C LEU A 75 6.43 -2.29 13.56
N GLU A 76 7.67 -1.87 13.28
CA GLU A 76 7.96 -0.81 12.32
C GLU A 76 7.56 -1.22 10.88
N ARG A 77 7.82 -2.47 10.49
CA ARG A 77 7.37 -3.01 9.20
C ARG A 77 5.84 -2.96 9.07
N VAL A 78 5.11 -3.36 10.12
CA VAL A 78 3.64 -3.31 10.13
C VAL A 78 3.13 -1.86 10.08
N ARG A 79 3.72 -0.95 10.85
CA ARG A 79 3.37 0.49 10.84
C ARG A 79 3.60 1.10 9.47
N SER A 80 4.74 0.83 8.83
CA SER A 80 5.06 1.33 7.48
C SER A 80 4.12 0.76 6.41
N ALA A 81 3.70 -0.50 6.53
CA ALA A 81 2.74 -1.11 5.61
C ALA A 81 1.35 -0.49 5.76
N ARG A 82 0.93 -0.21 7.01
CA ARG A 82 -0.34 0.48 7.29
C ARG A 82 -0.33 1.91 6.75
N SER A 83 0.73 2.67 7.00
CA SER A 83 0.88 4.05 6.50
C SER A 83 0.86 4.11 4.96
N ARG A 84 1.53 3.18 4.27
CA ARG A 84 1.50 3.09 2.81
C ARG A 84 0.09 2.83 2.27
N ARG A 85 -0.70 1.98 2.93
CA ARG A 85 -2.09 1.71 2.55
C ARG A 85 -2.97 2.94 2.75
N GLU A 86 -2.84 3.61 3.88
CA GLU A 86 -3.59 4.82 4.20
C GLU A 86 -3.29 5.96 3.22
N ASN A 87 -2.02 6.18 2.90
CA ASN A 87 -1.61 7.18 1.91
C ASN A 87 -2.18 6.85 0.52
N ALA A 88 -2.10 5.59 0.09
CA ALA A 88 -2.67 5.16 -1.18
C ALA A 88 -4.21 5.36 -1.23
N GLU A 89 -4.90 5.14 -0.12
CA GLU A 89 -6.35 5.41 0.00
C GLU A 89 -6.67 6.91 -0.04
N GLN A 90 -5.87 7.74 0.64
CA GLN A 90 -6.03 9.20 0.58
C GLN A 90 -5.84 9.74 -0.84
N LEU A 91 -4.81 9.27 -1.55
CA LEU A 91 -4.58 9.65 -2.95
C LEU A 91 -5.75 9.23 -3.85
N ARG A 92 -6.32 8.03 -3.64
CA ARG A 92 -7.51 7.57 -4.37
C ARG A 92 -8.73 8.44 -4.08
N LYS A 93 -9.00 8.77 -2.82
CA LYS A 93 -10.11 9.67 -2.42
C LYS A 93 -9.94 11.05 -3.06
N ALA A 94 -8.76 11.64 -2.97
CA ALA A 94 -8.46 12.94 -3.57
C ALA A 94 -8.64 12.93 -5.10
N ALA A 95 -8.25 11.83 -5.78
CA ALA A 95 -8.46 11.70 -7.22
C ALA A 95 -9.95 11.65 -7.60
N VAL A 96 -10.76 10.93 -6.82
CA VAL A 96 -12.22 10.87 -7.02
C VAL A 96 -12.87 12.24 -6.79
N GLU A 97 -12.49 12.94 -5.71
CA GLU A 97 -12.99 14.29 -5.43
C GLU A 97 -12.67 15.28 -6.55
N ARG A 98 -11.43 15.28 -7.07
CA ARG A 98 -11.04 16.10 -8.22
C ARG A 98 -11.87 15.76 -9.47
N SER A 99 -12.17 14.48 -9.70
CA SER A 99 -12.99 14.06 -10.83
C SER A 99 -14.44 14.56 -10.69
N ILE A 100 -15.00 14.50 -9.49
CA ILE A 100 -16.34 15.01 -9.20
C ILE A 100 -16.39 16.52 -9.40
N GLN A 101 -15.43 17.26 -8.84
CA GLN A 101 -15.33 18.72 -8.99
C GLN A 101 -15.22 19.13 -10.46
N SER A 102 -14.33 18.49 -11.21
CA SER A 102 -14.18 18.76 -12.65
C SER A 102 -15.47 18.52 -13.42
N ARG A 103 -16.22 17.45 -13.12
CA ARG A 103 -17.53 17.20 -13.75
C ARG A 103 -18.59 18.24 -13.35
N GLN A 104 -18.56 18.71 -12.11
CA GLN A 104 -19.48 19.73 -11.63
C GLN A 104 -19.20 21.09 -12.29
N GLU A 105 -17.92 21.47 -12.41
CA GLU A 105 -17.47 22.68 -13.10
C GLU A 105 -17.88 22.64 -14.58
N GLU A 106 -17.61 21.52 -15.27
CA GLU A 106 -18.01 21.35 -16.67
C GLU A 106 -19.54 21.41 -16.84
N ALA A 107 -20.29 20.79 -15.91
CA ALA A 107 -21.75 20.90 -15.91
C ALA A 107 -22.23 22.33 -15.64
N ALA A 108 -21.55 23.10 -14.80
CA ALA A 108 -21.85 24.51 -14.54
C ALA A 108 -21.62 25.37 -15.79
N LEU A 109 -20.50 25.16 -16.49
CA LEU A 109 -20.21 25.85 -17.76
C LEU A 109 -21.30 25.56 -18.81
N ARG A 110 -21.67 24.29 -19.00
CA ARG A 110 -22.77 23.93 -19.92
C ARG A 110 -24.13 24.52 -19.53
N ARG A 111 -24.38 24.80 -18.25
CA ARG A 111 -25.61 25.50 -17.82
C ARG A 111 -25.52 26.98 -18.19
N ALA A 112 -24.39 27.62 -17.90
CA ALA A 112 -24.17 29.03 -18.24
C ALA A 112 -24.26 29.28 -19.75
N ASP A 113 -23.70 28.40 -20.58
CA ASP A 113 -23.79 28.53 -22.05
C ASP A 113 -25.24 28.46 -22.55
N ARG A 114 -26.04 27.54 -22.01
CA ARG A 114 -27.47 27.41 -22.35
C ARG A 114 -28.28 28.62 -21.89
N GLU A 115 -27.98 29.14 -20.70
CA GLU A 115 -28.63 30.35 -20.18
C GLU A 115 -28.30 31.55 -21.06
N LYS A 116 -27.03 31.73 -21.44
CA LYS A 116 -26.60 32.78 -22.37
C LYS A 116 -27.34 32.69 -23.70
N GLU A 117 -27.38 31.51 -24.31
CA GLU A 117 -28.08 31.31 -25.59
C GLU A 117 -29.58 31.64 -25.47
N LEU A 118 -30.21 31.29 -24.35
CA LEU A 118 -31.61 31.61 -24.09
C LEU A 118 -31.83 33.12 -23.92
N MET A 119 -30.95 33.80 -23.18
CA MET A 119 -31.00 35.24 -23.00
C MET A 119 -30.81 35.99 -24.32
N ASP A 120 -29.88 35.54 -25.17
CA ASP A 120 -29.67 36.11 -26.50
C ASP A 120 -30.91 35.94 -27.39
N LYS A 121 -31.56 34.76 -27.36
CA LYS A 121 -32.82 34.50 -28.07
C LYS A 121 -33.94 35.41 -27.58
N LEU A 122 -34.07 35.60 -26.26
CA LEU A 122 -35.07 36.49 -25.67
C LEU A 122 -34.81 37.95 -26.06
N HIS A 123 -33.57 38.39 -26.00
CA HIS A 123 -33.18 39.74 -26.39
C HIS A 123 -33.51 40.00 -27.87
N ARG A 124 -33.15 39.07 -28.76
CA ARG A 124 -33.49 39.17 -30.19
C ARG A 124 -35.00 39.23 -30.44
N ARG A 125 -35.79 38.42 -29.71
CA ARG A 125 -37.27 38.47 -29.78
C ARG A 125 -37.82 39.81 -29.31
N SER A 126 -37.25 40.37 -28.24
CA SER A 126 -37.64 41.67 -27.72
C SER A 126 -37.40 42.78 -28.74
N LEU A 127 -36.20 42.82 -29.32
CA LEU A 127 -35.85 43.78 -30.38
C LEU A 127 -36.81 43.67 -31.56
N LYS A 128 -37.07 42.44 -32.06
CA LYS A 128 -38.00 42.23 -33.18
C LYS A 128 -39.42 42.74 -32.86
N ARG A 129 -39.90 42.54 -31.64
CA ARG A 129 -41.21 43.07 -31.21
C ARG A 129 -41.21 44.60 -31.21
N GLN A 130 -40.13 45.22 -30.71
CA GLN A 130 -40.02 46.68 -30.68
C GLN A 130 -39.94 47.27 -32.08
N THR A 131 -39.16 46.69 -32.99
CA THR A 131 -39.08 47.14 -34.38
C THR A 131 -40.42 47.00 -35.08
N ASN A 132 -41.13 45.89 -34.88
CA ASN A 132 -42.45 45.68 -35.47
C ASN A 132 -43.48 46.69 -34.96
N LYS A 133 -43.46 47.04 -33.66
CA LYS A 133 -44.33 48.10 -33.11
C LYS A 133 -44.06 49.46 -33.75
N LYS A 134 -42.78 49.82 -33.90
CA LYS A 134 -42.40 51.08 -34.57
C LYS A 134 -42.82 51.09 -36.03
N LEU A 135 -42.65 49.98 -36.74
CA LEU A 135 -43.06 49.87 -38.14
C LEU A 135 -44.58 49.99 -38.29
N ALA A 136 -45.35 49.28 -37.45
CA ALA A 136 -46.81 49.39 -37.45
C ALA A 136 -47.27 50.82 -37.20
N HIS A 137 -46.67 51.51 -36.22
CA HIS A 137 -46.98 52.90 -35.94
C HIS A 137 -46.63 53.84 -37.12
N LEU A 138 -45.51 53.61 -37.80
CA LEU A 138 -45.16 54.38 -39.01
C LEU A 138 -46.14 54.14 -40.15
N MET A 139 -46.60 52.90 -40.34
CA MET A 139 -47.62 52.59 -41.34
C MET A 139 -48.94 53.29 -41.04
N GLU A 140 -49.40 53.28 -39.78
CA GLU A 140 -50.59 54.03 -39.35
C GLU A 140 -50.44 55.53 -39.65
N LEU A 141 -49.28 56.13 -39.36
CA LEU A 141 -49.02 57.54 -39.67
C LEU A 141 -49.04 57.82 -41.19
N PHE A 142 -48.53 56.90 -42.01
CA PHE A 142 -48.56 57.02 -43.46
C PHE A 142 -49.99 56.94 -44.01
N ASP A 143 -50.80 56.01 -43.49
CA ASP A 143 -52.19 55.84 -43.92
C ASP A 143 -53.03 57.08 -43.60
N MET A 144 -52.74 57.81 -42.51
CA MET A 144 -53.43 59.07 -42.17
C MET A 144 -53.05 60.25 -43.06
N LEU A 145 -51.98 60.15 -43.85
CA LEU A 145 -51.53 61.21 -44.75
C LEU A 145 -52.03 61.06 -46.20
N GLN A 146 -52.73 59.97 -46.51
CA GLN A 146 -53.40 59.72 -47.80
C GLN A 146 -54.88 60.14 -47.77
#